data_AF-A0A967WNM6-F1
#
_entry.id   AF-A0A967WNM6-F1
#
_cell.length_a   1.000
_cell.length_b   1.000
_cell.length_c   1.000
_cell.angle_alpha   90.00
_cell.angle_beta   90.00
_cell.angle_gamma   90.00
#
_symmetry.space_group_name_H-M   'P 1'
#
loop_
_entity.id
_entity.type
_entity.pdbx_description
1 polymer ?
#
loop_
_entity_poly.entity_id
_entity_poly.type
_entity_poly.pdbx_seq_one_letter_code
_entity_poly.pdbx_strand_id
1 'polypeptide(L)'
;MADTEADLDKPSASAAPATSQLEDLASRLAVSHFASRRPGIPLLDRVEAQEALLREAYEYHLQESEAQGVLTHAAEWLLDNFYLVQQAARQIGEDMPKGYYRRLPKLDASPLEGCPRIYALAQELVRYGQGRIDLDRVTRFVRTYQRFTRLTMGELWALPTMLRLATLDLLTQAIVQGVGLE
;
A
#
# COMPACT_ATOMS: atom_id res chain seq x y z
N MET A 1 -23.97 -54.72 -26.60
CA MET A 1 -22.96 -55.45 -25.83
C MET A 1 -21.60 -55.04 -26.38
N ALA A 2 -20.79 -54.37 -25.54
CA ALA A 2 -19.39 -53.93 -25.72
C ALA A 2 -19.12 -52.94 -26.88
N ASP A 3 -18.83 -51.66 -26.59
CA ASP A 3 -17.58 -51.07 -26.05
C ASP A 3 -16.47 -50.96 -27.10
N THR A 4 -16.05 -49.72 -27.40
CA THR A 4 -14.67 -49.22 -27.26
C THR A 4 -14.65 -47.73 -27.64
N GLU A 5 -14.90 -46.88 -26.64
CA GLU A 5 -14.34 -45.53 -26.57
C GLU A 5 -12.83 -45.65 -26.30
N ALA A 6 -11.99 -45.03 -27.14
CA ALA A 6 -10.66 -44.56 -26.75
C ALA A 6 -10.01 -43.83 -27.94
N ASP A 7 -10.14 -42.51 -28.00
CA ASP A 7 -8.99 -41.65 -28.30
C ASP A 7 -9.28 -40.19 -27.91
N LEU A 8 -9.24 -39.92 -26.61
CA LEU A 8 -9.28 -38.59 -26.02
C LEU A 8 -8.27 -38.56 -24.88
N ASP A 9 -6.98 -38.41 -25.18
CA ASP A 9 -6.09 -37.56 -24.38
C ASP A 9 -4.76 -37.29 -25.11
N LYS A 10 -4.69 -36.18 -25.86
CA LYS A 10 -3.43 -35.48 -26.07
C LYS A 10 -3.36 -34.41 -24.99
N PRO A 11 -2.31 -34.36 -24.16
CA PRO A 11 -2.21 -33.35 -23.12
C PRO A 11 -2.12 -31.99 -23.80
N SER A 12 -3.16 -31.17 -23.64
CA SER A 12 -3.15 -29.77 -24.02
C SER A 12 -2.02 -29.10 -23.26
N ALA A 13 -1.01 -28.62 -23.99
CA ALA A 13 0.09 -27.87 -23.46
C ALA A 13 -0.44 -26.76 -22.54
N SER A 14 -0.11 -26.88 -21.26
CA SER A 14 -0.27 -25.86 -20.23
C SER A 14 0.39 -24.57 -20.74
N ALA A 15 -0.40 -23.68 -21.31
CA ALA A 15 -0.01 -22.30 -21.52
C ALA A 15 0.32 -21.75 -20.13
N ALA A 16 1.61 -21.47 -19.87
CA ALA A 16 2.01 -20.73 -18.68
C ALA A 16 1.13 -19.47 -18.63
N PRO A 17 0.49 -19.14 -17.49
CA PRO A 17 -0.31 -17.94 -17.41
C PRO A 17 0.58 -16.75 -17.77
N ALA A 18 0.16 -15.93 -18.73
CA ALA A 18 0.86 -14.70 -19.07
C ALA A 18 1.05 -13.89 -17.77
N THR A 19 2.31 -13.62 -17.41
CA THR A 19 2.65 -12.90 -16.18
C THR A 19 1.93 -11.56 -16.17
N SER A 20 1.18 -11.26 -15.11
CA SER A 20 0.51 -9.97 -15.00
C SER A 20 1.54 -8.84 -14.81
N GLN A 21 1.25 -7.62 -15.28
CA GLN A 21 2.15 -6.47 -15.08
C GLN A 21 2.52 -6.24 -13.61
N LEU A 22 1.62 -6.62 -12.69
CA LEU A 22 1.84 -6.59 -11.25
C LEU A 22 2.92 -7.59 -10.80
N GLU A 23 2.95 -8.78 -11.38
CA GLU A 23 3.94 -9.82 -11.09
C GLU A 23 5.32 -9.48 -11.68
N ASP A 24 5.35 -8.83 -12.84
CA ASP A 24 6.60 -8.28 -13.41
C ASP A 24 7.17 -7.18 -12.51
N LEU A 25 6.31 -6.28 -12.00
CA LEU A 25 6.70 -5.28 -11.02
C LEU A 25 7.25 -5.93 -9.75
N ALA A 26 6.55 -6.94 -9.20
CA ALA A 26 7.00 -7.68 -8.02
C ALA A 26 8.39 -8.31 -8.23
N SER A 27 8.61 -8.93 -9.39
CA SER A 27 9.87 -9.57 -9.75
C SER A 27 11.01 -8.56 -9.85
N ARG A 28 10.79 -7.42 -10.53
CA ARG A 28 11.79 -6.34 -10.63
C ARG A 28 12.17 -5.78 -9.28
N LEU A 29 11.19 -5.48 -8.43
CA LEU A 29 11.44 -4.96 -7.07
C LEU A 29 12.17 -5.97 -6.20
N ALA A 30 11.89 -7.27 -6.36
CA ALA A 30 12.55 -8.30 -5.57
C ALA A 30 14.04 -8.41 -5.86
N VAL A 31 14.44 -8.18 -7.12
CA VAL A 31 15.85 -8.18 -7.54
C VAL A 31 16.57 -6.89 -7.13
N SER A 32 15.88 -5.74 -7.09
CA SER A 32 16.50 -4.45 -6.78
C SER A 32 16.53 -4.10 -5.28
N HIS A 33 15.66 -4.69 -4.47
CA HIS A 33 15.57 -4.37 -3.03
C HIS A 33 16.65 -5.07 -2.21
N PHE A 34 17.72 -4.34 -1.93
CA PHE A 34 18.67 -4.68 -0.88
C PHE A 34 18.20 -4.07 0.44
N ALA A 35 18.13 -4.88 1.49
CA ALA A 35 17.67 -4.43 2.80
C ALA A 35 18.47 -5.02 3.95
N SER A 36 18.75 -4.20 4.96
CA SER A 36 19.53 -4.55 6.14
C SER A 36 18.81 -4.15 7.43
N ARG A 37 19.24 -4.70 8.57
CA ARG A 37 18.70 -4.35 9.90
C ARG A 37 19.46 -3.16 10.50
N ARG A 38 19.47 -2.04 9.77
CA ARG A 38 20.02 -0.77 10.24
C ARG A 38 18.92 0.15 10.80
N PRO A 39 19.26 1.15 11.62
CA PRO A 39 18.33 2.22 11.97
C PRO A 39 17.77 2.85 10.69
N GLY A 40 16.44 2.97 10.62
CA GLY A 40 15.75 3.59 9.49
C GLY A 40 15.26 4.99 9.83
N ILE A 41 14.64 5.65 8.85
CA ILE A 41 13.99 6.94 9.06
C ILE A 41 12.75 6.78 9.98
N PRO A 42 12.35 7.82 10.74
CA PRO A 42 11.20 7.78 11.63
C PRO A 42 9.87 7.89 10.86
N LEU A 43 9.57 6.86 10.08
CA LEU A 43 8.47 6.83 9.13
C LEU A 43 7.10 7.14 9.73
N LEU A 44 6.90 6.71 10.98
CA LEU A 44 5.62 6.79 11.68
C LEU A 44 5.37 8.19 12.24
N ASP A 45 6.42 8.97 12.47
CA ASP A 45 6.31 10.35 12.97
C ASP A 45 5.59 11.23 11.93
N ARG A 46 5.59 10.83 10.66
CA ARG A 46 4.85 11.52 9.61
C ARG A 46 3.33 11.35 9.74
N VAL A 47 2.83 10.29 10.38
CA VAL A 47 1.39 9.96 10.44
C VAL A 47 0.65 11.08 11.15
N GLU A 48 1.21 11.59 12.24
CA GLU A 48 0.66 12.71 13.00
C GLU A 48 0.61 13.98 12.14
N ALA A 49 1.67 14.27 11.38
CA ALA A 49 1.72 15.41 10.47
C ALA A 49 0.69 15.29 9.33
N GLN A 50 0.48 14.08 8.80
CA GLN A 50 -0.51 13.81 7.76
C GLN A 50 -1.93 13.96 8.27
N GLU A 51 -2.21 13.45 9.47
CA GLU A 51 -3.51 13.62 10.10
C GLU A 51 -3.80 15.10 10.38
N ALA A 52 -2.80 15.85 10.87
CA ALA A 52 -2.92 17.29 11.07
C ALA A 52 -3.24 18.03 9.77
N LEU A 53 -2.51 17.75 8.68
CA LEU A 53 -2.78 18.36 7.38
C LEU A 53 -4.18 18.04 6.87
N LEU A 54 -4.61 16.78 6.95
CA LEU A 54 -5.96 16.38 6.54
C LEU A 54 -7.04 17.02 7.43
N ARG A 55 -6.74 17.28 8.71
CA ARG A 55 -7.64 18.01 9.61
C ARG A 55 -7.79 19.47 9.21
N GLU A 56 -6.69 20.13 8.88
CA GLU A 56 -6.72 21.51 8.38
C GLU A 56 -7.55 21.62 7.11
N ALA A 57 -7.40 20.69 6.17
CA ALA A 57 -8.22 20.63 4.96
C ALA A 57 -9.71 20.37 5.28
N TYR A 58 -10.00 19.48 6.22
CA TYR A 58 -11.36 19.22 6.70
C TYR A 58 -12.00 20.49 7.28
N GLU A 59 -11.30 21.19 8.18
CA GLU A 59 -11.79 22.42 8.84
C GLU A 59 -12.02 23.55 7.83
N TYR A 60 -11.11 23.70 6.86
CA TYR A 60 -11.24 24.67 5.76
C TYR A 60 -12.53 24.43 4.95
N HIS A 61 -12.76 23.18 4.51
CA HIS A 61 -13.94 22.87 3.70
C HIS A 61 -15.25 22.88 4.50
N LEU A 62 -15.20 22.60 5.81
CA LEU A 62 -16.38 22.72 6.67
C LEU A 62 -16.86 24.18 6.71
N GLN A 63 -15.95 25.13 6.86
CA GLN A 63 -16.27 26.57 6.84
C GLN A 63 -16.81 27.02 5.47
N GLU A 64 -16.21 26.55 4.38
CA GLU A 64 -16.67 26.84 3.01
C GLU A 64 -18.08 26.28 2.74
N SER A 65 -18.36 25.07 3.24
CA SER A 65 -19.67 24.42 3.13
C SER A 65 -20.77 25.22 3.83
N GLU A 66 -20.50 25.74 5.03
CA GLU A 66 -21.44 26.55 5.80
C GLU A 66 -21.73 27.90 5.11
N ALA A 67 -20.77 28.41 4.33
CA ALA A 67 -20.89 29.65 3.56
C ALA A 67 -21.64 29.48 2.21
N GLN A 68 -22.28 28.33 1.95
CA GLN A 68 -22.96 27.97 0.69
C GLN A 68 -22.04 27.88 -0.54
N GLY A 69 -20.74 27.61 -0.35
CA GLY A 69 -19.80 27.35 -1.44
C GLY A 69 -20.08 26.04 -2.18
N VAL A 70 -19.72 25.97 -3.46
CA VAL A 70 -19.72 24.70 -4.22
C VAL A 70 -18.47 23.92 -3.83
N LEU A 71 -18.66 22.86 -3.05
CA LEU A 71 -17.56 21.96 -2.69
C LEU A 71 -17.16 21.09 -3.88
N THR A 72 -15.89 20.70 -3.92
CA THR A 72 -15.45 19.62 -4.80
C THR A 72 -15.91 18.27 -4.24
N HIS A 73 -16.08 17.27 -5.10
CA HIS A 73 -16.40 15.91 -4.64
C HIS A 73 -15.35 15.33 -3.67
N ALA A 74 -14.08 15.75 -3.79
CA ALA A 74 -13.02 15.34 -2.87
C ALA A 74 -13.19 15.97 -1.48
N ALA A 75 -13.62 17.23 -1.43
CA ALA A 75 -13.92 17.92 -0.18
C ALA A 75 -15.14 17.30 0.51
N GLU A 76 -16.24 17.07 -0.22
CA GLU A 76 -17.43 16.38 0.31
C GLU A 76 -17.07 15.01 0.89
N TRP A 77 -16.32 14.20 0.14
CA TRP A 77 -15.88 12.90 0.61
C TRP A 77 -15.04 13.01 1.89
N LEU A 78 -14.11 13.96 1.96
CA LEU A 78 -13.28 14.16 3.15
C LEU A 78 -14.13 14.52 4.37
N LEU A 79 -15.12 15.41 4.21
CA LEU A 79 -16.03 15.79 5.29
C LEU A 79 -16.81 14.58 5.82
N ASP A 80 -17.37 13.76 4.92
CA ASP A 80 -18.15 12.59 5.30
C ASP A 80 -17.31 11.46 5.92
N ASN A 81 -16.03 11.37 5.55
CA ASN A 81 -15.18 10.20 5.85
C ASN A 81 -13.99 10.51 6.75
N PHE A 82 -13.85 11.72 7.29
CA PHE A 82 -12.68 12.09 8.10
C PHE A 82 -12.45 11.18 9.31
N TYR A 83 -13.53 10.64 9.90
CA TYR A 83 -13.42 9.67 10.99
C TYR A 83 -12.63 8.41 10.61
N LEU A 84 -12.68 7.97 9.33
CA LEU A 84 -11.90 6.83 8.84
C LEU A 84 -10.40 7.16 8.77
N VAL A 85 -10.05 8.41 8.44
CA VAL A 85 -8.67 8.90 8.45
C VAL A 85 -8.11 8.85 9.88
N GLN A 86 -8.86 9.40 10.83
CA GLN A 86 -8.47 9.39 12.24
C GLN A 86 -8.32 7.95 12.78
N GLN A 87 -9.27 7.07 12.43
CA GLN A 87 -9.20 5.66 12.80
C GLN A 87 -7.96 4.98 12.19
N ALA A 88 -7.66 5.24 10.92
CA ALA A 88 -6.49 4.66 10.25
C ALA A 88 -5.18 5.15 10.89
N ALA A 89 -5.05 6.45 11.17
CA ALA A 89 -3.89 7.03 11.85
C ALA A 89 -3.66 6.40 13.23
N ARG A 90 -4.71 6.27 14.04
CA ARG A 90 -4.65 5.60 15.34
C ARG A 90 -4.23 4.14 15.23
N GLN A 91 -4.85 3.38 14.33
CA GLN A 91 -4.52 1.97 14.11
C GLN A 91 -3.07 1.78 13.66
N ILE A 92 -2.53 2.69 12.84
CA ILE A 92 -1.11 2.65 12.44
C ILE A 92 -0.20 2.78 13.66
N GLY A 93 -0.51 3.70 14.58
CA GLY A 93 0.25 3.89 15.82
C GLY A 93 0.17 2.68 16.76
N GLU A 94 -1.03 2.10 16.92
CA GLU A 94 -1.28 0.93 17.78
C GLU A 94 -0.59 -0.34 17.24
N ASP A 95 -0.72 -0.60 15.94
CA ASP A 95 -0.21 -1.82 15.30
C ASP A 95 1.30 -1.76 15.02
N MET A 96 1.91 -0.57 15.07
CA MET A 96 3.33 -0.38 14.76
C MET A 96 4.13 0.25 15.92
N PRO A 97 4.28 -0.43 17.07
CA PRO A 97 5.14 0.06 18.15
C PRO A 97 6.57 0.34 17.67
N LYS A 98 7.21 1.40 18.20
CA LYS A 98 8.57 1.83 17.82
C LYS A 98 9.60 0.69 17.85
N GLY A 99 9.52 -0.20 18.84
CA GLY A 99 10.39 -1.36 18.96
C GLY A 99 10.20 -2.39 17.84
N TYR A 100 8.97 -2.61 17.39
CA TYR A 100 8.67 -3.50 16.27
C TYR A 100 9.13 -2.88 14.94
N TYR A 101 8.82 -1.60 14.72
CA TYR A 101 9.26 -0.84 13.55
C TYR A 101 10.78 -0.88 13.34
N ARG A 102 11.56 -0.75 14.42
CA ARG A 102 13.03 -0.78 14.39
C ARG A 102 13.61 -2.14 13.95
N ARG A 103 12.87 -3.24 14.14
CA ARG A 103 13.32 -4.58 13.76
C ARG A 103 13.07 -4.92 12.28
N LEU A 104 12.24 -4.14 11.59
CA LEU A 104 11.95 -4.35 10.18
C LEU A 104 13.17 -4.03 9.32
N PRO A 105 13.54 -4.89 8.34
CA PRO A 105 14.61 -4.60 7.39
C PRO A 105 14.34 -3.29 6.63
N LYS A 106 15.35 -2.43 6.55
CA LYS A 106 15.30 -1.13 5.88
C LYS A 106 16.00 -1.21 4.53
N LEU A 107 15.48 -0.52 3.52
CA LEU A 107 16.11 -0.47 2.20
C LEU A 107 17.45 0.25 2.25
N ASP A 108 18.45 -0.31 1.57
CA ASP A 108 19.83 0.17 1.55
C ASP A 108 20.13 1.11 0.38
N ALA A 109 19.49 0.89 -0.77
CA ALA A 109 19.64 1.73 -1.96
C ALA A 109 18.32 1.77 -2.74
N SER A 110 17.58 2.87 -2.63
CA SER A 110 16.26 3.09 -3.25
C SER A 110 15.84 4.56 -3.02
N PRO A 111 14.91 5.13 -3.81
CA PRO A 111 14.25 6.38 -3.44
C PRO A 111 13.63 6.35 -2.03
N LEU A 112 13.34 5.17 -1.51
CA LEU A 112 12.83 4.92 -0.16
C LEU A 112 13.93 4.41 0.79
N GLU A 113 15.18 4.85 0.60
CA GLU A 113 16.28 4.50 1.48
C GLU A 113 15.92 4.74 2.96
N GLY A 114 16.25 3.78 3.83
CA GLY A 114 15.97 3.88 5.26
C GLY A 114 14.51 3.61 5.64
N CYS A 115 13.60 3.48 4.69
CA CYS A 115 12.24 2.99 4.94
C CYS A 115 12.23 1.46 5.09
N PRO A 116 11.25 0.87 5.82
CA PRO A 116 11.04 -0.57 5.79
C PRO A 116 10.80 -1.05 4.36
N ARG A 117 11.47 -2.14 3.97
CA ARG A 117 11.25 -2.76 2.65
C ARG A 117 9.78 -3.08 2.40
N ILE A 118 9.10 -3.60 3.43
CA ILE A 118 7.67 -3.91 3.35
C ILE A 118 6.80 -2.68 3.09
N TYR A 119 7.21 -1.49 3.54
CA TYR A 119 6.51 -0.25 3.24
C TYR A 119 6.65 0.14 1.77
N ALA A 120 7.83 -0.04 1.17
CA ALA A 120 8.02 0.18 -0.26
C ALA A 120 7.11 -0.74 -1.09
N LEU A 121 6.94 -2.00 -0.68
CA LEU A 121 6.02 -2.92 -1.34
C LEU A 121 4.56 -2.47 -1.21
N ALA A 122 4.18 -1.97 -0.04
CA ALA A 122 2.84 -1.44 0.19
C ALA A 122 2.54 -0.21 -0.68
N GLN A 123 3.49 0.73 -0.80
CA GLN A 123 3.34 1.87 -1.71
C GLN A 123 3.11 1.44 -3.15
N GLU A 124 3.90 0.48 -3.65
CA GLU A 124 3.78 -0.02 -5.02
C GLU A 124 2.45 -0.71 -5.29
N LEU A 125 1.97 -1.50 -4.32
CA LEU A 125 0.65 -2.13 -4.38
C LEU A 125 -0.48 -1.11 -4.42
N VAL A 126 -0.46 -0.11 -3.53
CA VAL A 126 -1.47 0.95 -3.46
C VAL A 126 -1.46 1.78 -4.74
N ARG A 127 -0.28 2.14 -5.25
CA ARG A 127 -0.14 2.91 -6.49
C ARG A 127 -0.63 2.13 -7.71
N TYR A 128 -0.25 0.86 -7.85
CA TYR A 128 -0.71 0.00 -8.93
C TYR A 128 -2.24 -0.18 -8.91
N GLY A 129 -2.81 -0.33 -7.71
CA GLY A 129 -4.24 -0.45 -7.50
C GLY A 129 -5.02 0.88 -7.57
N GLN A 130 -4.34 2.02 -7.72
CA GLN A 130 -4.93 3.36 -7.60
C GLN A 130 -5.76 3.50 -6.29
N GLY A 131 -5.20 3.06 -5.17
CA GLY A 131 -5.87 3.05 -3.87
C GLY A 131 -6.78 1.84 -3.63
N ARG A 132 -7.13 1.06 -4.65
CA ARG A 132 -7.93 -0.17 -4.48
C ARG A 132 -7.04 -1.33 -4.04
N ILE A 133 -7.27 -1.80 -2.82
CA ILE A 133 -6.57 -2.94 -2.24
C ILE A 133 -7.47 -4.18 -2.38
N ASP A 134 -6.91 -5.23 -3.00
CA ASP A 134 -7.56 -6.52 -3.17
C ASP A 134 -6.63 -7.63 -2.63
N LEU A 135 -7.19 -8.54 -1.83
CA LEU A 135 -6.40 -9.56 -1.12
C LEU A 135 -5.74 -10.54 -2.09
N ASP A 136 -6.41 -10.91 -3.16
CA ASP A 136 -5.89 -11.86 -4.15
C ASP A 136 -4.72 -11.25 -4.95
N ARG A 137 -4.84 -9.97 -5.34
CA ARG A 137 -3.72 -9.19 -5.93
C ARG A 137 -2.53 -9.06 -4.98
N VAL A 138 -2.77 -8.68 -3.73
CA VAL A 138 -1.71 -8.57 -2.71
C VAL A 138 -1.03 -9.93 -2.52
N THR A 139 -1.81 -11.00 -2.44
CA THR A 139 -1.29 -12.36 -2.26
C THR A 139 -0.42 -12.79 -3.44
N ARG A 140 -0.86 -12.59 -4.68
CA ARG A 140 -0.06 -12.89 -5.88
C ARG A 140 1.23 -12.08 -5.91
N PHE A 141 1.16 -10.77 -5.67
CA PHE A 141 2.32 -9.90 -5.65
C PHE A 141 3.35 -10.34 -4.62
N VAL A 142 2.92 -10.58 -3.38
CA VAL A 142 3.80 -11.02 -2.29
C VAL A 142 4.41 -12.40 -2.60
N ARG A 143 3.64 -13.34 -3.16
CA ARG A 143 4.15 -14.64 -3.58
C ARG A 143 5.21 -14.52 -4.66
N THR A 144 4.97 -13.73 -5.70
CA THR A 144 5.91 -13.52 -6.80
C THR A 144 7.18 -12.83 -6.31
N TYR A 145 7.05 -11.78 -5.48
CA TYR A 145 8.19 -11.11 -4.85
C TYR A 145 9.08 -12.11 -4.07
N GLN A 146 8.46 -12.97 -3.28
CA GLN A 146 9.15 -13.95 -2.45
C GLN A 146 9.83 -15.10 -3.21
N ARG A 147 9.59 -15.25 -4.52
CA ARG A 147 10.34 -16.21 -5.36
C ARG A 147 11.81 -15.83 -5.48
N PHE A 148 12.12 -14.53 -5.40
CA PHE A 148 13.48 -14.02 -5.52
C PHE A 148 14.04 -13.56 -4.16
N THR A 149 13.21 -12.90 -3.34
CA THR A 149 13.66 -12.30 -2.08
C THR A 149 12.71 -12.63 -0.94
N ARG A 150 13.19 -13.39 0.05
CA ARG A 150 12.36 -13.81 1.20
C ARG A 150 11.99 -12.62 2.10
N LEU A 151 10.71 -12.52 2.41
CA LEU A 151 10.22 -11.62 3.45
C LEU A 151 10.25 -12.36 4.78
N THR A 152 10.59 -11.64 5.84
CA THR A 152 10.51 -12.17 7.20
C THR A 152 9.05 -12.23 7.66
N MET A 153 8.76 -13.08 8.64
CA MET A 153 7.44 -13.10 9.28
C MET A 153 7.06 -11.70 9.79
N GLY A 154 8.00 -10.97 10.40
CA GLY A 154 7.75 -9.60 10.86
C GLY A 154 7.38 -8.63 9.73
N GLU A 155 7.95 -8.77 8.54
CA GLU A 155 7.51 -7.98 7.39
C GLU A 155 6.08 -8.33 6.97
N LEU A 156 5.74 -9.62 6.87
CA LEU A 156 4.38 -10.03 6.49
C LEU A 156 3.32 -9.55 7.49
N TRP A 157 3.63 -9.60 8.79
CA TRP A 157 2.75 -9.06 9.83
C TRP A 157 2.62 -7.54 9.78
N ALA A 158 3.65 -6.82 9.33
CA ALA A 158 3.60 -5.37 9.17
C ALA A 158 2.85 -4.92 7.91
N LEU A 159 2.63 -5.80 6.93
CA LEU A 159 2.05 -5.46 5.63
C LEU A 159 0.70 -4.74 5.72
N PRO A 160 -0.30 -5.18 6.53
CA PRO A 160 -1.57 -4.49 6.62
C PRO A 160 -1.44 -3.04 7.12
N THR A 161 -0.59 -2.81 8.11
CA THR A 161 -0.32 -1.46 8.65
C THR A 161 0.40 -0.59 7.62
N MET A 162 1.34 -1.16 6.85
CA MET A 162 2.01 -0.43 5.79
C MET A 162 1.10 -0.11 4.60
N LEU A 163 0.13 -0.97 4.28
CA LEU A 163 -0.90 -0.69 3.30
C LEU A 163 -1.81 0.46 3.75
N ARG A 164 -2.19 0.51 5.03
CA ARG A 164 -2.90 1.66 5.60
C ARG A 164 -2.09 2.95 5.48
N LEU A 165 -0.82 2.92 5.88
CA LEU A 165 0.06 4.08 5.78
C LEU A 165 0.20 4.56 4.32
N ALA A 166 0.47 3.66 3.39
CA ALA A 166 0.59 4.00 1.97
C ALA A 166 -0.73 4.56 1.38
N THR A 167 -1.88 4.09 1.86
CA THR A 167 -3.19 4.62 1.45
C THR A 167 -3.42 6.02 2.03
N LEU A 168 -3.01 6.25 3.27
CA LEU A 168 -3.06 7.57 3.90
C LEU A 168 -2.15 8.55 3.15
N ASP A 169 -0.93 8.14 2.78
CA ASP A 169 -0.03 8.94 1.95
C ASP A 169 -0.68 9.34 0.62
N LEU A 170 -1.33 8.38 -0.07
CA LEU A 170 -2.03 8.64 -1.34
C LEU A 170 -3.19 9.64 -1.14
N LEU A 171 -3.96 9.48 -0.07
CA LEU A 171 -5.07 10.36 0.26
C LEU A 171 -4.59 11.78 0.54
N THR A 172 -3.56 11.93 1.38
CA THR A 172 -2.96 13.24 1.68
C THR A 172 -2.50 13.94 0.40
N GLN A 173 -1.82 13.22 -0.50
CA GLN A 173 -1.38 13.80 -1.78
C GLN A 173 -2.56 14.23 -2.66
N ALA A 174 -3.61 13.42 -2.74
CA ALA A 174 -4.80 13.74 -3.54
C ALA A 174 -5.54 14.98 -3.02
N ILE A 175 -5.65 15.12 -1.69
CA ILE A 175 -6.27 16.29 -1.06
C ILE A 175 -5.41 17.54 -1.27
N VAL A 176 -4.09 17.48 -1.00
CA VAL A 176 -3.19 18.63 -1.23
C VAL A 176 -3.28 19.13 -2.67
N GLN A 177 -3.28 18.23 -3.66
CA GLN A 177 -3.44 18.57 -5.07
C GLN A 177 -4.82 19.16 -5.39
N GLY A 178 -5.88 18.70 -4.72
CA GLY A 178 -7.24 19.18 -4.91
C GLY A 178 -7.54 20.53 -4.27
N VAL A 179 -6.88 20.85 -3.14
CA VAL A 179 -7.06 22.13 -2.40
C VAL A 179 -6.19 23.24 -2.97
N GLY A 180 -5.14 22.92 -3.75
CA GLY A 180 -4.22 23.92 -4.29
C GLY A 180 -3.31 24.56 -3.23
N LEU A 181 -3.09 23.86 -2.12
CA LEU A 181 -2.08 24.23 -1.12
C LEU A 181 -0.70 23.79 -1.63
N GLU A 182 -0.08 24.62 -2.48
CA GLU A 182 1.36 24.54 -2.79
C GLU A 182 2.21 25.23 -1.73
#